data_AF-A0A849VTZ0-F1
#
_entry.id   AF-A0A849VTZ0-F1
#
_cell.length_a   1.000
_cell.length_b   1.000
_cell.length_c   1.000
_cell.angle_alpha   90.00
_cell.angle_beta   90.00
_cell.angle_gamma   90.00
#
_symmetry.space_group_name_H-M   'P 1'
#
loop_
_entity.id
_entity.type
_entity.pdbx_description
1 polymer ?
#
loop_
_entity_poly.entity_id
_entity_poly.type
_entity_poly.pdbx_seq_one_letter_code
_entity_poly.pdbx_strand_id
1 'polypeptide(L)' 'MTNKDKAECAEREVKQRQRVYSRWVADGRMAQAFADRQIAVMQAIAQEYRAKADADDQAGRLL' A
#
# COMPACT_ATOMS: atom_id res chain seq x y z
N MET A 1 17.07 1.58 -4.26
CA MET A 1 15.64 1.69 -3.91
C MET A 1 15.51 1.90 -2.42
N THR A 2 14.97 3.03 -2.01
CA THR A 2 14.85 3.50 -0.61
C THR A 2 13.55 3.01 0.04
N ASN A 3 13.38 3.18 1.36
CA ASN A 3 12.09 2.92 2.02
C ASN A 3 10.99 3.88 1.54
N LYS A 4 11.36 5.12 1.18
CA LYS A 4 10.46 6.09 0.54
C LYS A 4 9.93 5.59 -0.81
N ASP A 5 10.81 5.08 -1.68
CA ASP A 5 10.40 4.51 -2.97
C ASP A 5 9.39 3.36 -2.79
N LYS A 6 9.62 2.52 -1.77
CA LYS A 6 8.73 1.38 -1.45
C LYS A 6 7.39 1.86 -0.89
N ALA A 7 7.39 2.87 0.00
CA ALA A 7 6.17 3.46 0.55
C ALA A 7 5.29 4.05 -0.56
N GLU A 8 5.87 4.87 -1.43
CA GLU A 8 5.15 5.50 -2.56
C GLU A 8 4.57 4.45 -3.52
N CYS A 9 5.33 3.39 -3.81
CA CYS A 9 4.86 2.29 -4.64
C CYS A 9 3.68 1.54 -3.99
N ALA A 10 3.79 1.18 -2.71
CA ALA A 10 2.74 0.47 -1.98
C ALA A 10 1.47 1.31 -1.83
N GLU A 11 1.60 2.61 -1.56
CA GLU A 11 0.46 3.54 -1.48
C GLU A 11 -0.29 3.67 -2.82
N ARG A 12 0.44 3.75 -3.94
CA ARG A 12 -0.17 3.73 -5.27
C ARG A 12 -0.90 2.42 -5.50
N GLU A 13 -0.32 1.29 -5.09
CA GLU A 13 -0.93 -0.03 -5.25
C GLU A 13 -2.23 -0.18 -4.44
N VAL A 14 -2.30 0.36 -3.21
CA VAL A 14 -3.56 0.44 -2.44
C VAL A 14 -4.63 1.16 -3.26
N LYS A 15 -4.32 2.34 -3.81
CA LYS A 15 -5.26 3.14 -4.61
C LYS A 15 -5.71 2.39 -5.88
N GLN A 16 -4.77 1.71 -6.55
CA GLN A 16 -5.09 0.90 -7.72
C GLN A 16 -6.02 -0.25 -7.36
N ARG A 17 -5.75 -1.00 -6.30
CA ARG A 17 -6.59 -2.11 -5.86
C ARG A 17 -7.99 -1.65 -5.48
N GLN A 18 -8.13 -0.56 -4.73
CA GLN A 18 -9.44 0.02 -4.39
C GLN A 18 -10.27 0.34 -5.65
N ARG A 19 -9.62 0.88 -6.68
CA ARG A 19 -10.29 1.22 -7.96
C ARG A 19 -10.58 0.00 -8.84
N VAL A 20 -9.63 -0.92 -8.98
CA VAL A 20 -9.74 -2.04 -9.93
C VAL A 20 -10.54 -3.19 -9.33
N TYR A 21 -10.34 -3.50 -8.05
CA TYR A 21 -11.01 -4.63 -7.41
C TYR A 21 -12.49 -4.34 -7.22
N SER A 22 -12.90 -3.10 -6.95
CA SER A 22 -14.33 -2.75 -6.89
C SER A 22 -15.06 -3.12 -8.19
N ARG A 23 -14.45 -2.82 -9.34
CA ARG A 23 -14.97 -3.26 -10.65
C ARG A 23 -14.95 -4.79 -10.80
N TRP A 24 -13.87 -5.46 -10.42
CA TRP A 24 -13.80 -6.92 -10.54
C TRP A 24 -14.78 -7.65 -9.63
N VAL A 25 -15.10 -7.09 -8.46
CA VAL A 25 -16.15 -7.62 -7.58
C VAL A 25 -17.51 -7.42 -8.22
N ALA A 26 -17.81 -6.23 -8.75
CA ALA A 26 -19.06 -5.97 -9.47
C ALA A 26 -19.25 -6.88 -10.69
N ASP A 27 -18.16 -7.16 -11.42
CA ASP A 27 -18.15 -8.06 -12.59
C ASP A 27 -18.12 -9.56 -12.20
N GLY A 28 -18.16 -9.90 -10.90
CA GLY A 28 -18.15 -11.29 -10.41
C GLY A 28 -16.81 -12.02 -10.57
N ARG A 29 -15.73 -11.31 -10.91
CA ARG A 29 -14.38 -11.87 -11.14
C ARG A 29 -13.56 -12.04 -9.86
N MET A 30 -14.02 -11.47 -8.75
CA MET A 30 -13.35 -11.51 -7.45
C MET A 30 -14.39 -11.47 -6.32
N ALA A 31 -14.17 -12.24 -5.25
CA ALA A 31 -15.00 -12.13 -4.05
C ALA A 31 -14.66 -10.86 -3.25
N GLN A 32 -15.68 -10.16 -2.75
CA GLN A 32 -15.51 -8.94 -1.94
C GLN A 32 -14.56 -9.17 -0.75
N ALA A 33 -14.75 -10.25 0.02
CA ALA A 33 -13.91 -10.56 1.17
C ALA A 33 -12.43 -10.77 0.80
N PHE A 34 -12.15 -11.30 -0.39
CA PHE A 34 -10.77 -11.44 -0.88
C PHE A 34 -10.19 -10.08 -1.27
N ALA A 35 -10.96 -9.25 -1.98
CA ALA A 35 -10.56 -7.89 -2.31
C ALA A 35 -10.21 -7.08 -1.05
N ASP A 36 -11.09 -7.13 -0.04
CA ASP A 36 -10.92 -6.42 1.23
C ASP A 36 -9.66 -6.87 1.95
N ARG A 37 -9.44 -8.19 2.05
CA ARG A 37 -8.21 -8.74 2.66
C ARG A 37 -6.95 -8.28 1.92
N GLN A 38 -6.94 -8.33 0.60
CA GLN A 38 -5.78 -7.94 -0.21
C GLN A 38 -5.49 -6.43 -0.14
N ILE A 39 -6.53 -5.60 0.00
CA ILE A 39 -6.39 -4.16 0.23
C ILE A 39 -5.84 -3.91 1.64
N ALA A 40 -6.40 -4.55 2.66
CA ALA A 40 -5.96 -4.40 4.05
C ALA A 40 -4.47 -4.79 4.24
N VAL A 41 -4.05 -5.92 3.66
CA VAL A 41 -2.64 -6.34 3.69
C VAL A 41 -1.74 -5.31 2.99
N MET A 42 -2.14 -4.79 1.83
CA MET A 42 -1.34 -3.79 1.12
C MET A 42 -1.28 -2.45 1.86
N GLN A 43 -2.37 -2.06 2.55
CA GLN A 43 -2.38 -0.90 3.43
C GLN A 43 -1.39 -1.06 4.59
N ALA A 44 -1.33 -2.23 5.23
CA ALA A 44 -0.36 -2.50 6.28
C ALA A 44 1.09 -2.40 5.77
N ILE A 45 1.37 -2.95 4.58
CA ILE A 45 2.70 -2.83 3.93
C ILE A 45 3.04 -1.36 3.66
N ALA A 46 2.10 -0.58 3.13
CA ALA A 46 2.31 0.84 2.86
C ALA A 46 2.63 1.62 4.14
N GLN A 47 1.89 1.37 5.22
CA GLN A 47 2.12 1.99 6.53
C GLN A 47 3.48 1.62 7.11
N GLU A 48 3.89 0.35 7.01
CA GLU A 48 5.20 -0.11 7.50
C GLU A 48 6.35 0.60 6.78
N TYR A 49 6.29 0.69 5.45
CA TYR A 49 7.33 1.38 4.69
C TYR A 49 7.32 2.88 4.89
N ARG A 50 6.14 3.50 5.08
CA ARG A 50 6.05 4.92 5.42
C ARG A 50 6.75 5.21 6.75
N ALA A 51 6.48 4.42 7.79
CA ALA A 51 7.15 4.58 9.08
C ALA A 51 8.67 4.40 8.98
N LYS A 52 9.14 3.44 8.17
CA LYS A 52 10.58 3.25 7.90
C LYS A 52 11.19 4.42 7.13
N ALA A 53 10.47 4.97 6.15
CA ALA A 53 10.93 6.14 5.40
C ALA A 53 11.05 7.37 6.31
N ASP A 54 10.08 7.58 7.20
CA ASP A 54 10.10 8.69 8.16
C ASP A 54 11.28 8.54 9.15
N ALA A 55 11.59 7.31 9.57
CA ALA A 55 12.75 7.01 10.41
C ALA A 55 14.08 7.26 9.69
N ASP A 56 14.20 6.84 8.42
CA ASP A 56 15.39 7.11 7.60
C ASP A 56 15.60 8.62 7.42
N ASP A 57 14.53 9.37 7.11
CA ASP A 57 14.56 10.82 6.97
C ASP A 57 14.97 11.51 8.28
N GLN A 58 14.49 11.01 9.42
CA GLN A 58 14.88 11.55 10.74
C GLN A 58 16.34 11.26 11.04
N ALA A 59 16.83 10.04 10.78
CA ALA A 59 18.22 9.68 11.00
C ALA A 59 19.16 10.52 10.11
N GLY A 60 18.77 10.79 8.86
CA GLY A 60 19.54 11.65 7.95
C GLY A 60 19.55 13.14 8.32
N ARG A 61 18.57 13.62 9.10
CA ARG A 61 18.54 15.01 9.62
C ARG A 61 19.36 15.21 10.90
N LEU A 62 19.70 14.12 11.58
CA LEU A 62 20.45 14.11 12.85
C LEU A 62 21.96 13.89 12.66
N LEU A 63 22.41 13.71 11.41
CA LEU A 63 23.81 13.60 10.98
C LEU A 63 24.28 14.91 10.34
#